data_AF-A0A938JYL3-F1
#
_entry.id   AF-A0A938JYL3-F1
#
_cell.length_a   1.000
_cell.length_b   1.000
_cell.length_c   1.000
_cell.angle_alpha   90.00
_cell.angle_beta   90.00
_cell.angle_gamma   90.00
#
_symmetry.space_group_name_H-M   'P 1'
#
loop_
_entity.id
_entity.type
_entity.pdbx_description
1 polymer ?
#
loop_
_entity_poly.entity_id
_entity_poly.type
_entity_poly.pdbx_seq_one_letter_code
_entity_poly.pdbx_strand_id
1 'polypeptide(L)' 'MSMFLRSYLTVVWFGVAAVGVAGLLLWVASIVRPNRPNREKLLTYESGVDPVGHGWSQSQVRYYIFALLFVV' A
#
# COMPACT_ATOMS: atom_id res chain seq x y z
N MET A 1 -8.73 -7.09 35.33
CA MET A 1 -8.85 -6.85 33.86
C MET A 1 -10.21 -7.36 33.39
N SER A 2 -11.10 -6.48 32.93
CA SER A 2 -12.43 -6.89 32.45
C SER A 2 -12.34 -7.77 31.21
N MET A 3 -13.34 -8.65 31.01
CA MET A 3 -13.41 -9.51 29.82
C MET A 3 -13.43 -8.68 28.53
N PHE A 4 -14.17 -7.56 28.54
CA PHE A 4 -14.21 -6.57 27.47
C PHE A 4 -12.80 -6.09 27.09
N LEU A 5 -12.01 -5.62 28.05
CA LEU A 5 -10.65 -5.12 27.79
C LEU A 5 -9.72 -6.21 27.25
N ARG A 6 -9.86 -7.45 27.70
CA ARG A 6 -9.09 -8.59 27.15
C ARG A 6 -9.41 -8.82 25.67
N SER A 7 -10.68 -8.79 25.28
CA SER A 7 -11.08 -8.98 23.88
C SER A 7 -10.51 -7.91 22.95
N TYR A 8 -10.55 -6.65 23.34
CA TYR A 8 -9.95 -5.56 22.54
C TYR A 8 -8.43 -5.67 22.47
N LEU A 9 -7.77 -6.03 23.57
CA LEU A 9 -6.32 -6.28 23.55
C LEU A 9 -5.94 -7.42 22.60
N THR A 10 -6.74 -8.49 22.53
CA THR A 10 -6.52 -9.57 21.55
C THR A 10 -6.58 -9.04 20.11
N VAL A 11 -7.56 -8.20 19.78
CA VAL A 11 -7.66 -7.59 18.43
C VAL A 11 -6.43 -6.73 18.12
N VAL A 12 -5.97 -5.93 19.08
CA VAL A 12 -4.77 -5.10 18.92
C VAL A 12 -3.54 -5.97 18.68
N TRP A 13 -3.32 -7.00 19.49
CA TRP A 13 -2.18 -7.91 19.32
C TRP A 13 -2.22 -8.65 18.00
N PHE A 14 -3.42 -9.04 17.53
CA PHE A 14 -3.58 -9.64 16.22
C PHE A 14 -3.21 -8.66 15.09
N GLY A 15 -3.66 -7.41 15.18
CA GLY A 15 -3.28 -6.36 14.21
C GLY A 15 -1.77 -6.09 14.19
N VAL A 16 -1.15 -6.00 15.37
CA VAL A 16 0.31 -5.85 15.51
C VAL A 16 1.04 -7.04 14.90
N ALA A 17 0.58 -8.26 15.17
CA ALA A 17 1.18 -9.47 14.59
C ALA A 17 1.04 -9.48 13.05
N ALA A 18 -0.12 -9.09 12.50
CA ALA A 18 -0.35 -9.03 11.07
C ALA A 18 0.60 -8.03 10.37
N VAL A 19 0.69 -6.80 10.89
CA VAL A 19 1.62 -5.79 10.38
C VAL A 19 3.08 -6.24 10.56
N GLY A 20 3.39 -6.85 11.71
CA GLY A 20 4.72 -7.37 12.01
C GLY A 20 5.17 -8.46 11.03
N VAL A 21 4.31 -9.43 10.74
CA VAL A 21 4.61 -10.50 9.77
C VAL A 21 4.74 -9.95 8.36
N ALA A 22 3.80 -9.10 7.91
CA ALA A 22 3.89 -8.49 6.58
C ALA A 22 5.16 -7.65 6.41
N GLY A 23 5.48 -6.81 7.41
CA GLY A 23 6.69 -6.01 7.44
C GLY A 23 7.96 -6.87 7.46
N LEU A 24 7.98 -7.94 8.27
CA LEU A 24 9.12 -8.87 8.34
C LEU A 24 9.38 -9.54 6.99
N LEU A 25 8.34 -10.03 6.31
CA LEU A 25 8.49 -10.67 5.01
C LEU A 25 9.03 -9.71 3.95
N LEU A 26 8.49 -8.48 3.90
CA LEU A 26 9.00 -7.44 2.99
C LEU A 26 10.45 -7.05 3.32
N TRP A 27 10.78 -6.96 4.60
CA TRP A 27 12.14 -6.65 5.06
C TRP A 27 13.14 -7.75 4.67
N VAL A 28 12.82 -9.00 4.95
CA VAL A 28 13.63 -10.15 4.51
C VAL A 28 13.79 -10.16 3.00
N ALA A 29 12.72 -9.97 2.23
CA ALA A 29 12.77 -9.92 0.77
C ALA A 29 13.68 -8.79 0.26
N SER A 30 13.69 -7.64 0.95
CA SER A 30 14.55 -6.50 0.59
C SER A 30 16.04 -6.78 0.82
N ILE A 31 16.39 -7.62 1.80
CA ILE A 31 17.77 -8.04 2.09
C ILE A 31 18.23 -9.15 1.15
N VAL A 32 17.35 -10.11 0.85
CA VAL A 32 17.70 -11.29 0.04
C VAL A 32 17.79 -10.96 -1.46
N ARG A 33 16.98 -10.00 -1.96
CA ARG A 33 16.92 -9.71 -3.40
C ARG A 33 18.24 -9.08 -3.91
N PRO A 34 18.65 -9.38 -5.16
CA PRO A 34 19.72 -8.62 -5.82
C PRO A 34 19.34 -7.15 -6.00
N ASN A 35 20.15 -6.24 -5.49
CA ASN A 35 19.92 -4.80 -5.63
C ASN A 35 20.77 -4.19 -6.77
N ARG A 36 20.20 -4.05 -7.96
CA ARG A 36 20.85 -3.45 -9.15
C ARG A 36 19.98 -2.37 -9.80
N PRO A 37 19.80 -1.19 -9.14
CA PRO A 37 19.02 -0.10 -9.69
C PRO A 37 19.73 0.50 -10.90
N ASN A 38 18.98 0.80 -11.95
CA ASN A 38 19.44 1.58 -13.09
C ASN A 38 18.31 2.53 -13.52
N ARG A 39 18.63 3.54 -14.32
CA ARG A 39 17.65 4.54 -14.76
C ARG A 39 16.45 3.88 -15.46
N GLU A 40 16.70 2.92 -16.35
CA GLU A 40 15.67 2.24 -17.15
C GLU A 40 14.67 1.43 -16.30
N LYS A 41 15.12 0.67 -15.30
CA LYS A 41 14.25 -0.10 -14.38
C LYS A 41 13.41 0.80 -13.47
N LEU A 42 13.79 2.05 -13.31
CA LEU A 42 13.09 3.04 -12.50
C LEU A 42 12.13 3.91 -13.32
N LEU A 43 12.10 3.75 -14.66
CA LEU A 43 11.12 4.42 -15.51
C LEU A 43 9.75 3.75 -15.40
N THR A 44 8.69 4.58 -15.47
CA THR A 44 7.31 4.09 -15.57
C THR A 44 7.14 3.28 -16.86
N TYR A 45 6.47 2.13 -16.74
CA TYR A 45 6.15 1.29 -17.89
C TYR A 45 5.03 1.92 -18.73
N GLU A 46 5.32 2.20 -20.01
CA GLU A 46 4.36 2.72 -20.99
C GLU A 46 4.41 1.88 -22.28
N SER A 47 4.27 0.55 -22.17
CA SER A 47 4.22 -0.37 -23.33
C SER A 47 5.34 -0.22 -24.37
N GLY A 48 6.55 0.17 -23.93
CA GLY A 48 7.71 0.33 -24.79
C GLY A 48 7.89 1.73 -25.40
N VAL A 49 7.01 2.70 -25.10
CA VAL A 49 7.25 4.11 -25.39
C VAL A 49 7.83 4.83 -24.18
N ASP A 50 8.49 5.96 -24.42
CA ASP A 50 8.97 6.81 -23.34
C ASP A 50 7.76 7.36 -22.56
N PRO A 51 7.77 7.25 -21.21
CA PRO A 51 6.65 7.69 -20.40
C PRO A 51 6.45 9.20 -20.58
N VAL A 52 5.27 9.58 -21.05
CA VAL A 52 4.83 10.97 -21.11
C VAL A 52 4.52 11.47 -19.70
N GLY A 53 4.85 12.73 -19.42
CA GLY A 53 4.79 13.34 -18.09
C GLY A 53 3.39 13.43 -17.45
N HIS A 54 3.32 14.07 -16.29
CA HIS A 54 2.11 14.19 -15.48
C HIS A 54 1.03 15.04 -16.17
N GLY A 55 -0.26 14.72 -15.95
CA GLY A 55 -1.40 15.53 -16.41
C GLY A 55 -2.39 14.86 -17.35
N TRP A 56 -2.17 13.60 -17.73
CA TRP A 56 -3.08 12.84 -18.61
C TRP A 56 -4.27 12.20 -17.88
N SER A 57 -4.34 12.30 -16.56
CA SER A 57 -5.49 11.86 -15.78
C SER A 57 -6.32 13.06 -15.36
N GLN A 58 -7.47 13.23 -15.98
CA GLN A 58 -8.51 14.13 -15.49
C GLN A 58 -9.12 13.48 -14.23
N SER A 59 -8.78 13.97 -13.04
CA SER A 59 -9.40 13.51 -11.80
C SER A 59 -10.91 13.78 -11.85
N GLN A 60 -11.70 12.74 -12.13
CA GLN A 60 -13.14 12.88 -12.33
C GLN A 60 -13.84 13.06 -10.98
N VAL A 61 -14.68 14.10 -10.87
CA VAL A 61 -15.49 14.39 -9.65
C VAL A 61 -16.39 13.21 -9.26
N ARG A 62 -16.75 12.32 -10.20
CA ARG A 62 -17.56 11.12 -9.94
C ARG A 62 -17.00 10.26 -8.81
N TYR A 63 -15.67 10.11 -8.69
CA TYR A 63 -15.06 9.30 -7.63
C TYR A 63 -15.29 9.92 -6.25
N TYR A 64 -15.25 11.25 -6.15
CA TYR A 64 -15.60 11.98 -4.94
C TYR A 64 -17.07 11.79 -4.56
N ILE A 65 -17.99 11.89 -5.52
CA ILE A 65 -19.42 11.71 -5.28
C ILE A 65 -19.70 10.29 -4.75
N PHE A 66 -19.10 9.26 -5.34
CA PHE A 66 -19.23 7.89 -4.83
C PHE A 66 -18.70 7.74 -3.41
N ALA A 67 -17.53 8.31 -3.11
CA ALA A 67 -16.99 8.28 -1.75
C ALA A 67 -17.88 9.01 -0.74
N LEU A 68 -18.43 10.18 -1.13
CA LEU A 68 -19.33 10.96 -0.28
C LEU A 68 -20.62 10.19 0.02
N LEU A 69 -21.25 9.59 -1.00
CA LEU A 69 -22.46 8.78 -0.83
C LEU A 69 -22.24 7.48 -0.07
N PHE A 70 -21.01 6.95 -0.04
CA PHE A 70 -20.68 5.78 0.77
C PHE A 70 -20.55 6.13 2.26
N VAL A 71 -20.07 7.34 2.56
CA VAL A 71 -19.80 7.80 3.94
C VAL A 71 -21.06 8.35 4.63
N VAL A 72 -21.95 9.01 3.88
CA VAL A 72 -23.22 9.61 4.37
C VAL A 72 -24.33 8.59 4.35
#